data_AF-A0A1D1XZV4-F1
#
_entry.id   AF-A0A1D1XZV4-F1
#
_cell.length_a   1.000
_cell.length_b   1.000
_cell.length_c   1.000
_cell.angle_alpha   90.00
_cell.angle_beta   90.00
_cell.angle_gamma   90.00
#
_symmetry.space_group_name_H-M   'P 1'
#
loop_
_entity.id
_entity.type
_entity.pdbx_description
1 polymer ?
#
loop_
_entity_poly.entity_id
_entity_poly.type
_entity_poly.pdbx_seq_one_letter_code
_entity_poly.pdbx_strand_id
1 'polypeptide(L)'
;MKAILNTPYILYILSFILSIITITTAEEGFVRRMDFSLKKRGATSAKMTFYDGDQLDNAACYGRDGIPSYNAKPSDMIAAMSIKNSNMCYQCLKVTNPKNKKSCIVKLIDFCAGCPKNNIDMTPTAFSSIANQDDGIVSIRWEPVSCPSKGRFPTLEKKKSKRNI
;
A
#
# COMPACT_ATOMS: atom_id res chain seq x y z
N MET A 1 0.47 9.76 -76.29
CA MET A 1 1.79 9.19 -75.91
C MET A 1 1.70 8.68 -74.47
N LYS A 2 1.76 7.36 -74.26
CA LYS A 2 1.80 6.73 -72.93
C LYS A 2 3.25 6.75 -72.43
N ALA A 3 3.53 7.48 -71.36
CA ALA A 3 4.80 7.34 -70.64
C ALA A 3 4.65 6.20 -69.63
N ILE A 4 5.10 5.01 -70.04
CA ILE A 4 5.26 3.85 -69.18
C ILE A 4 6.52 4.10 -68.35
N LEU A 5 6.37 4.60 -67.13
CA LEU A 5 7.46 4.69 -66.15
C LEU A 5 7.62 3.33 -65.46
N ASN A 6 8.09 2.34 -66.21
CA ASN A 6 8.54 1.06 -65.68
C ASN A 6 10.02 1.19 -65.32
N THR A 7 10.31 1.67 -64.11
CA THR A 7 11.68 1.70 -63.57
C THR A 7 11.77 0.75 -62.38
N PRO A 8 12.63 -0.28 -62.44
CA PRO A 8 12.71 -1.32 -61.41
C PRO A 8 13.05 -0.76 -60.03
N TYR A 9 13.72 0.40 -59.98
CA TYR A 9 14.08 1.10 -58.76
C TYR A 9 12.87 1.57 -57.94
N ILE A 10 11.75 1.95 -58.56
CA ILE A 10 10.56 2.40 -57.81
C ILE A 10 9.93 1.23 -57.06
N LEU A 11 9.89 0.04 -57.66
CA LEU A 11 9.40 -1.18 -57.01
C LEU A 11 10.34 -1.66 -55.89
N TYR A 12 11.66 -1.51 -56.04
CA TYR A 12 12.63 -1.80 -54.98
C TYR A 12 12.53 -0.83 -53.79
N ILE A 13 12.31 0.46 -54.04
CA ILE A 13 12.14 1.45 -52.96
C ILE A 13 10.81 1.22 -52.23
N LEU A 14 9.73 0.92 -52.95
CA LEU A 14 8.43 0.58 -52.35
C LEU A 14 8.49 -0.70 -51.49
N SER A 15 9.20 -1.74 -51.93
CA SER A 15 9.34 -2.98 -51.14
C SER A 15 10.19 -2.79 -49.88
N PHE A 16 11.23 -1.94 -49.94
CA PHE A 16 12.07 -1.60 -48.79
C PHE A 16 11.33 -0.72 -47.77
N ILE A 17 10.47 0.19 -48.23
CA ILE A 17 9.62 0.99 -47.34
C ILE A 17 8.55 0.10 -46.67
N LEU A 18 7.95 -0.84 -47.40
CA LEU A 18 6.95 -1.75 -46.84
C LEU A 18 7.54 -2.70 -45.77
N SER A 19 8.79 -3.15 -45.93
CA SER A 19 9.46 -3.98 -44.93
C SER A 19 9.86 -3.19 -43.67
N ILE A 20 10.16 -1.89 -43.78
CA ILE A 20 10.42 -1.05 -42.62
C ILE A 20 9.13 -0.80 -41.82
N ILE A 21 7.98 -0.61 -42.50
CA ILE A 21 6.67 -0.40 -41.84
C ILE A 21 6.21 -1.64 -41.06
N THR A 22 6.52 -2.86 -41.51
CA THR A 22 6.16 -4.06 -40.73
C THR A 22 7.00 -4.20 -39.46
N ILE A 23 8.28 -3.79 -39.48
CA ILE A 23 9.17 -3.89 -38.31
C ILE A 23 8.74 -2.91 -37.21
N THR A 24 8.29 -1.71 -37.54
CA THR A 24 7.85 -0.72 -36.52
C THR A 24 6.55 -1.10 -35.81
N THR A 25 5.76 -2.04 -36.36
CA THR A 25 4.52 -2.52 -35.72
C THR A 25 4.72 -3.73 -34.81
N ALA A 26 5.92 -4.34 -34.80
CA ALA A 26 6.22 -5.51 -33.97
C ALA A 26 6.80 -5.17 -32.58
N GLU A 27 7.19 -3.92 -32.33
CA GLU A 27 7.83 -3.48 -31.08
C GLU A 27 6.95 -2.64 -30.14
N GLU A 28 5.64 -2.56 -30.35
CA GLU A 28 4.70 -2.18 -29.28
C GLU A 28 4.22 -3.42 -28.49
N GLY A 29 4.92 -4.54 -28.64
CA GLY A 29 4.46 -5.87 -28.25
C GLY A 29 5.19 -6.54 -27.09
N PHE A 30 6.10 -5.92 -26.32
CA PHE A 30 6.65 -6.58 -25.12
C PHE A 30 7.32 -5.63 -24.11
N VAL A 31 6.59 -4.61 -23.64
CA VAL A 31 6.79 -4.16 -22.27
C VAL A 31 5.49 -4.43 -21.53
N ARG A 32 5.25 -5.71 -21.21
CA ARG A 32 4.36 -6.04 -20.10
C ARG A 32 5.04 -5.53 -18.83
N ARG A 33 4.87 -4.22 -18.56
CA ARG A 33 4.86 -3.77 -17.17
C ARG A 33 3.88 -4.70 -16.49
N MET A 34 4.34 -5.43 -15.49
CA MET A 34 3.42 -6.01 -14.51
C MET A 34 2.78 -4.83 -13.79
N ASP A 35 1.80 -4.22 -14.44
CA ASP A 35 0.81 -3.40 -13.78
C ASP A 35 0.02 -4.39 -12.96
N PHE A 36 0.48 -4.62 -11.73
CA PHE A 36 -0.35 -5.22 -10.70
C PHE A 36 -1.48 -4.23 -10.52
N SER A 37 -2.55 -4.39 -11.31
CA SER A 37 -3.79 -3.66 -11.17
C SER A 37 -4.30 -3.96 -9.77
N LEU A 38 -3.87 -3.13 -8.83
CA LEU A 38 -4.44 -3.03 -7.50
C LEU A 38 -5.89 -2.66 -7.76
N LYS A 39 -6.76 -3.66 -7.79
CA LYS A 39 -8.20 -3.46 -7.75
C LYS A 39 -8.43 -2.52 -6.57
N LYS A 40 -8.72 -1.24 -6.86
CA LYS A 40 -8.86 -0.18 -5.87
C LYS A 40 -9.95 -0.64 -4.91
N ARG A 41 -9.55 -1.22 -3.78
CA ARG A 41 -10.50 -1.55 -2.71
C ARG A 41 -10.97 -0.19 -2.22
N GLY A 42 -12.25 0.11 -2.43
CA GLY A 42 -12.81 1.39 -2.01
C GLY A 42 -12.50 1.65 -0.53
N ALA A 43 -12.31 2.92 -0.17
CA ALA A 43 -12.00 3.28 1.21
C ALA A 43 -13.12 2.79 2.16
N THR A 44 -12.72 2.04 3.18
CA THR A 44 -13.58 1.43 4.18
C THR A 44 -13.96 2.45 5.24
N SER A 45 -15.26 2.66 5.47
CA SER A 45 -15.74 3.47 6.59
C SER A 45 -15.56 2.72 7.91
N ALA A 46 -15.06 3.41 8.92
CA ALA A 46 -14.77 2.83 10.23
C ALA A 46 -14.83 3.91 11.32
N LYS A 47 -14.63 3.49 12.57
CA LYS A 47 -14.28 4.39 13.68
C LYS A 47 -12.84 4.14 14.10
N MET A 48 -12.21 5.18 14.64
CA MET A 48 -10.94 5.07 15.33
C MET A 48 -11.03 5.50 16.79
N THR A 49 -10.18 4.89 17.60
CA THR A 49 -9.86 5.24 18.99
C THR A 49 -8.33 5.28 19.14
N PHE A 50 -7.84 5.46 20.37
CA PHE A 50 -6.43 5.25 20.68
C PHE A 50 -6.22 4.43 21.95
N TYR A 51 -5.06 3.77 22.04
CA TYR A 51 -4.62 2.96 23.16
C TYR A 51 -3.20 3.34 23.59
N ASP A 52 -2.89 3.23 24.87
CA ASP A 52 -1.61 3.67 25.44
C ASP A 52 -1.15 2.80 26.63
N GLY A 53 -0.07 3.24 27.28
CA GLY A 53 0.49 2.55 28.44
C GLY A 53 0.90 1.10 28.12
N ASP A 54 0.62 0.20 29.05
CA ASP A 54 1.01 -1.21 28.98
C ASP A 54 0.35 -1.96 27.82
N GLN A 55 -0.74 -1.41 27.24
CA GLN A 55 -1.39 -2.00 26.07
C GLN A 55 -0.50 -1.93 24.81
N LEU A 56 0.55 -1.10 24.83
CA LEU A 56 1.53 -1.00 23.74
C LEU A 56 2.58 -2.12 23.77
N ASP A 57 2.65 -2.90 24.85
CA ASP A 57 3.61 -3.99 24.98
C ASP A 57 3.18 -5.22 24.19
N ASN A 58 4.17 -5.96 23.68
CA ASN A 58 3.96 -7.25 23.01
C ASN A 58 2.97 -7.20 21.82
N ALA A 59 3.16 -6.24 20.92
CA ALA A 59 2.31 -6.06 19.74
C ALA A 59 2.09 -7.39 18.98
N ALA A 60 0.82 -7.80 18.85
CA ALA A 60 0.43 -9.18 18.55
C ALA A 60 0.86 -9.74 17.18
N CYS A 61 1.29 -8.89 16.24
CA CYS A 61 1.86 -9.38 14.98
C CYS A 61 3.27 -9.93 15.17
N TYR A 62 4.02 -9.46 16.17
CA TYR A 62 5.41 -9.79 16.49
C TYR A 62 5.52 -10.92 17.54
N GLY A 63 6.75 -11.34 17.88
CA GLY A 63 6.98 -12.38 18.91
C GLY A 63 6.70 -13.82 18.44
N ARG A 64 6.56 -14.03 17.13
CA ARG A 64 6.27 -15.32 16.51
C ARG A 64 7.07 -15.50 15.22
N ASP A 65 7.14 -16.74 14.74
CA ASP A 65 7.81 -17.09 13.49
C ASP A 65 9.27 -16.60 13.43
N GLY A 66 10.01 -16.58 14.54
CA GLY A 66 11.39 -16.07 14.56
C GLY A 66 11.53 -14.55 14.34
N ILE A 67 10.42 -13.81 14.41
CA ILE A 67 10.41 -12.35 14.47
C ILE A 67 10.42 -11.95 15.95
N PRO A 68 11.38 -11.13 16.40
CA PRO A 68 11.43 -10.67 17.79
C PRO A 68 10.14 -9.96 18.20
N SER A 69 9.80 -10.04 19.49
CA SER A 69 8.73 -9.22 20.08
C SER A 69 9.03 -7.72 19.92
N TYR A 70 7.98 -6.92 19.96
CA TYR A 70 8.09 -5.47 19.86
C TYR A 70 7.11 -4.79 20.83
N ASN A 71 7.64 -3.91 21.66
CA ASN A 71 6.84 -3.00 22.47
C ASN A 71 6.75 -1.67 21.71
N ALA A 72 5.53 -1.30 21.36
CA ALA A 72 5.26 -0.06 20.66
C ALA A 72 5.50 1.14 21.57
N LYS A 73 5.75 2.29 20.96
CA LYS A 73 5.82 3.57 21.65
C LYS A 73 4.54 4.34 21.39
N PRO A 74 4.07 5.20 22.32
CA PRO A 74 2.94 6.10 22.08
C PRO A 74 3.12 7.02 20.84
N SER A 75 4.37 7.09 20.40
CA SER A 75 4.86 7.93 19.33
C SER A 75 4.97 7.24 17.97
N ASP A 76 4.77 5.93 17.92
CA ASP A 76 4.83 5.17 16.67
C ASP A 76 3.58 5.40 15.83
N MET A 77 3.71 5.42 14.51
CA MET A 77 2.59 5.51 13.56
C MET A 77 2.04 4.11 13.28
N ILE A 78 1.39 3.52 14.29
CA ILE A 78 0.85 2.17 14.24
C ILE A 78 -0.62 2.12 14.69
N ALA A 79 -1.27 1.00 14.40
CA ALA A 79 -2.61 0.72 14.88
C ALA A 79 -2.82 -0.77 15.19
N ALA A 80 -3.74 -1.04 16.10
CA ALA A 80 -4.36 -2.33 16.34
C ALA A 80 -5.71 -2.44 15.62
N MET A 81 -6.14 -3.66 15.35
CA MET A 81 -7.49 -3.92 14.81
C MET A 81 -8.06 -5.24 15.29
N SER A 82 -9.34 -5.49 15.00
CA SER A 82 -9.97 -6.75 15.36
C SER A 82 -9.17 -7.98 14.88
N ILE A 83 -9.03 -9.00 15.74
CA ILE A 83 -8.40 -10.28 15.40
C ILE A 83 -9.06 -10.97 14.19
N LYS A 84 -10.33 -10.62 13.90
CA LYS A 84 -11.05 -11.07 12.68
C LYS A 84 -10.38 -10.60 11.38
N ASN A 85 -9.45 -9.65 11.46
CA ASN A 85 -8.64 -9.13 10.36
C ASN A 85 -7.15 -9.50 10.56
N SER A 86 -6.86 -10.65 11.17
CA SER A 86 -5.49 -11.08 11.51
C SER A 86 -4.54 -11.19 10.31
N ASN A 87 -5.07 -11.38 9.11
CA ASN A 87 -4.33 -11.37 7.85
C ASN A 87 -3.79 -9.97 7.45
N MET A 88 -4.14 -8.92 8.19
CA MET A 88 -3.69 -7.55 7.92
C MET A 88 -2.38 -7.17 8.66
N CYS A 89 -1.77 -8.09 9.41
CA CYS A 89 -0.47 -7.85 10.01
C CYS A 89 0.54 -7.29 8.99
N TYR A 90 1.24 -6.25 9.42
CA TYR A 90 2.27 -5.53 8.67
C TYR A 90 1.81 -4.73 7.45
N GLN A 91 0.51 -4.72 7.15
CA GLN A 91 -0.04 -3.85 6.12
C GLN A 91 -0.11 -2.41 6.63
N CYS A 92 0.00 -1.45 5.72
CA CYS A 92 -0.17 -0.04 6.03
C CYS A 92 -1.52 0.46 5.52
N LEU A 93 -2.15 1.31 6.31
CA LEU A 93 -3.41 1.95 5.98
C LEU A 93 -3.20 3.46 5.88
N LYS A 94 -3.72 4.07 4.82
CA LYS A 94 -3.96 5.51 4.80
C LYS A 94 -5.30 5.75 5.48
N VAL A 95 -5.29 6.47 6.59
CA VAL A 95 -6.48 6.79 7.36
C VAL A 95 -6.80 8.26 7.17
N THR A 96 -8.05 8.56 6.84
CA THR A 96 -8.55 9.90 6.56
C THR A 96 -9.70 10.22 7.50
N ASN A 97 -9.62 11.36 8.18
CA ASN A 97 -10.76 11.92 8.89
C ASN A 97 -11.60 12.76 7.91
N PRO A 98 -12.82 12.33 7.53
CA PRO A 98 -13.63 13.04 6.54
C PRO A 98 -14.12 14.41 7.02
N LYS A 99 -14.15 14.67 8.35
CA LYS A 99 -14.60 15.93 8.95
C LYS A 99 -13.61 17.06 8.69
N ASN A 100 -12.31 16.82 8.87
CA ASN A 100 -11.25 17.83 8.72
C ASN A 100 -10.29 17.57 7.54
N LYS A 101 -10.50 16.50 6.79
CA LYS A 101 -9.71 16.05 5.62
C LYS A 101 -8.25 15.68 5.92
N LYS A 102 -7.82 15.69 7.19
CA LYS A 102 -6.48 15.25 7.57
C LYS A 102 -6.33 13.75 7.36
N SER A 103 -5.13 13.33 7.00
CA SER A 103 -4.79 11.93 6.79
C SER A 103 -3.43 11.57 7.40
N CYS A 104 -3.29 10.33 7.83
CA CYS A 104 -2.02 9.75 8.26
C CYS A 104 -1.87 8.33 7.69
N ILE A 105 -0.66 7.79 7.77
CA ILE A 105 -0.40 6.38 7.44
C ILE A 105 0.00 5.67 8.73
N VAL A 106 -0.66 4.56 9.02
CA VAL A 106 -0.37 3.68 10.16
C VAL A 106 -0.03 2.28 9.68
N LYS A 107 0.87 1.61 10.38
CA LYS A 107 1.15 0.18 10.18
C LYS A 107 0.38 -0.66 11.19
N LEU A 108 -0.27 -1.72 10.71
CA LEU A 108 -0.96 -2.67 11.58
C LEU A 108 0.05 -3.65 12.18
N ILE A 109 0.23 -3.58 13.50
CA ILE A 109 1.19 -4.45 14.20
C ILE A 109 0.57 -5.19 15.37
N ASP A 110 -0.69 -4.94 15.67
CA ASP A 110 -1.32 -5.40 16.90
C ASP A 110 -2.81 -5.73 16.71
N PHE A 111 -3.40 -6.38 17.71
CA PHE A 111 -4.80 -6.76 17.71
C PHE A 111 -5.57 -6.20 18.90
N CYS A 112 -6.72 -5.61 18.61
CA CYS A 112 -7.68 -5.13 19.58
C CYS A 112 -8.83 -6.14 19.69
N ALA A 113 -8.87 -6.91 20.78
CA ALA A 113 -9.86 -7.97 20.99
C ALA A 113 -11.30 -7.44 21.05
N GLY A 114 -11.49 -6.24 21.62
CA GLY A 114 -12.79 -5.59 21.75
C GLY A 114 -13.25 -4.79 20.51
N CYS A 115 -12.37 -4.57 19.53
CA CYS A 115 -12.69 -3.70 18.41
C CYS A 115 -13.69 -4.36 17.44
N PRO A 116 -14.74 -3.65 17.02
CA PRO A 116 -15.57 -4.05 15.89
C PRO A 116 -14.74 -4.29 14.64
N LYS A 117 -15.24 -5.12 13.73
CA LYS A 117 -14.57 -5.37 12.45
C LYS A 117 -14.38 -4.04 11.71
N ASN A 118 -13.17 -3.85 11.16
CA ASN A 118 -12.72 -2.65 10.44
C ASN A 118 -12.45 -1.39 11.28
N ASN A 119 -12.86 -1.34 12.55
CA ASN A 119 -12.38 -0.27 13.44
C ASN A 119 -10.91 -0.48 13.75
N ILE A 120 -10.21 0.63 13.96
CA ILE A 120 -8.78 0.65 14.26
C ILE A 120 -8.52 1.42 15.54
N ASP A 121 -7.60 0.94 16.34
CA ASP A 121 -7.17 1.57 17.57
C ASP A 121 -5.74 2.06 17.37
N MET A 122 -5.50 3.36 17.44
CA MET A 122 -4.20 3.94 17.06
C MET A 122 -3.34 4.23 18.29
N THR A 123 -2.06 4.49 18.09
CA THR A 123 -1.28 5.17 19.15
C THR A 123 -1.78 6.61 19.35
N PRO A 124 -1.49 7.22 20.51
CA PRO A 124 -1.85 8.61 20.80
C PRO A 124 -1.34 9.59 19.74
N THR A 125 -0.10 9.41 19.25
CA THR A 125 0.48 10.29 18.22
C THR A 125 -0.19 10.12 16.86
N ALA A 126 -0.51 8.89 16.46
CA ALA A 126 -1.20 8.64 15.19
C ALA A 126 -2.62 9.21 15.21
N PHE A 127 -3.35 9.05 16.31
CA PHE A 127 -4.68 9.63 16.49
C PHE A 127 -4.64 11.17 16.43
N SER A 128 -3.76 11.79 17.23
CA SER A 128 -3.60 13.24 17.31
C SER A 128 -3.15 13.91 16.01
N SER A 129 -2.56 13.14 15.09
CA SER A 129 -2.20 13.68 13.77
C SER A 129 -3.42 14.05 12.92
N ILE A 130 -4.60 13.46 13.19
CA ILE A 130 -5.82 13.67 12.40
C ILE A 130 -7.09 13.98 13.20
N ALA A 131 -7.06 13.95 14.53
CA ALA A 131 -8.18 14.33 15.43
C ALA A 131 -7.69 14.87 16.78
N ASN A 132 -8.58 15.45 17.59
CA ASN A 132 -8.26 15.81 18.98
C ASN A 132 -8.56 14.60 19.88
N GLN A 133 -7.67 14.22 20.78
CA GLN A 133 -7.87 13.09 21.71
C GLN A 133 -9.14 13.24 22.56
N ASP A 134 -9.55 14.48 22.87
CA ASP A 134 -10.81 14.76 23.57
C ASP A 134 -12.05 14.30 22.79
N ASP A 135 -11.95 14.11 21.47
CA ASP A 135 -13.04 13.54 20.67
C ASP A 135 -13.28 12.05 21.02
N GLY A 136 -12.27 11.36 21.54
CA GLY A 136 -12.26 9.95 21.96
C GLY A 136 -12.46 8.96 20.81
N ILE A 137 -13.63 8.99 20.18
CA ILE A 137 -14.03 8.12 19.07
C ILE A 137 -14.35 8.95 17.83
N VAL A 138 -13.65 8.71 16.73
CA VAL A 138 -13.79 9.52 15.51
C VAL A 138 -14.13 8.66 14.30
N SER A 139 -15.12 9.08 13.52
CA SER A 139 -15.45 8.47 12.23
C SER A 139 -14.33 8.73 11.22
N ILE A 140 -13.89 7.69 10.51
CA ILE A 140 -12.79 7.75 9.54
C ILE A 140 -13.12 6.93 8.29
N ARG A 141 -12.27 7.10 7.28
CA ARG A 141 -12.15 6.17 6.15
C ARG A 141 -10.71 5.69 6.06
N TRP A 142 -10.49 4.41 5.80
CA TRP A 142 -9.15 3.88 5.55
C TRP A 142 -9.07 3.07 4.26
N GLU A 143 -7.90 3.06 3.65
CA GLU A 143 -7.59 2.21 2.50
C GLU A 143 -6.20 1.57 2.66
N PRO A 144 -6.01 0.31 2.23
CA PRO A 144 -4.69 -0.29 2.20
C PRO A 144 -3.77 0.46 1.24
N VAL A 145 -2.54 0.72 1.67
CA VAL A 145 -1.50 1.38 0.88
C VAL A 145 -0.17 0.66 1.04
N SER A 146 0.75 0.89 0.10
CA SER A 146 2.14 0.48 0.27
C SER A 146 2.74 1.17 1.49
N CYS A 147 3.43 0.40 2.34
CA CYS A 147 4.12 0.97 3.49
C CYS A 147 5.24 1.92 3.03
N PRO A 148 5.31 3.15 3.57
CA PRO A 148 6.40 4.07 3.29
C PRO A 148 7.77 3.46 3.60
N SER A 149 8.80 3.86 2.85
CA SER A 149 10.18 3.41 3.06
C SER A 149 10.78 3.90 4.38
N LYS A 150 10.24 5.01 4.92
CA LYS A 150 10.59 5.61 6.20
C LYS A 150 9.32 5.91 6.98
N GLY A 151 9.35 5.70 8.29
CA GLY A 151 8.23 5.98 9.17
C GLY A 151 8.55 5.56 10.61
N ARG A 152 7.74 6.02 11.55
CA ARG A 152 7.86 5.67 12.97
C ARG A 152 7.14 4.36 13.24
N PHE A 153 7.54 3.28 12.60
CA PHE A 153 6.97 1.95 12.81
C PHE A 153 8.05 0.87 12.64
N PRO A 154 7.92 -0.27 13.33
CA PRO A 154 8.90 -1.36 13.21
C PRO A 154 8.88 -2.00 11.84
N THR A 155 9.99 -2.63 11.45
CA THR A 155 10.14 -3.38 10.18
C THR A 155 10.87 -4.72 10.40
N LEU A 156 10.71 -5.30 11.60
CA LEU A 156 11.44 -6.51 12.02
C LEU A 156 11.11 -7.73 11.14
N GLU A 157 9.91 -7.77 10.57
CA GLU A 157 9.47 -8.83 9.64
C GLU A 157 10.34 -8.88 8.36
N LYS A 158 10.84 -7.73 7.90
CA LYS A 158 11.72 -7.66 6.71
C LYS A 158 13.13 -8.18 7.01
N LYS A 159 13.60 -8.01 8.26
CA LYS A 159 14.92 -8.53 8.69
C LYS A 159 14.94 -10.06 8.73
N LYS A 160 13.79 -10.73 8.94
CA LYS A 160 13.70 -12.18 8.82
C LYS A 160 13.84 -12.62 7.35
N SER A 161 13.13 -11.97 6.43
CA SER A 161 13.19 -12.31 5.00
C SER A 161 14.59 -12.23 4.41
N LYS A 162 15.44 -11.31 4.89
CA LYS A 162 16.84 -11.17 4.45
C LYS A 162 17.82 -12.16 5.08
N ARG A 163 17.46 -12.82 6.19
CA ARG A 163 18.32 -13.81 6.86
C ARG A 163 18.13 -15.23 6.31
N ASN A 164 17.12 -15.43 5.47
CA ASN A 164 16.79 -16.72 4.85
C ASN A 164 17.18 -16.77 3.36
N ILE A 165 18.01 -15.82 2.90
CA ILE A 165 18.64 -15.74 1.57
C ILE A 165 20.14 -15.65 1.85
#